data_AF-W1WMS6-F1
#
_entry.id   AF-W1WMS6-F1
#
_cell.length_a   1.000
_cell.length_b   1.000
_cell.length_c   1.000
_cell.angle_alpha   90.00
_cell.angle_beta   90.00
_cell.angle_gamma   90.00
#
_symmetry.space_group_name_H-M   'P 1'
#
loop_
_entity.id
_entity.type
_entity.pdbx_description
1 polymer ?
#
loop_
_entity_poly.entity_id
_entity_poly.type
_entity_poly.pdbx_seq_one_letter_code
_entity_poly.pdbx_strand_id
1 'polypeptide(L)'
;MSLFELEKTLSFDKYIASFDAERVEKVRGFVDWLSQYSGSLVHNPWGEVNPDLEIVAEGFDAARVRRDNLVAYLLPRLGRAKVFVVAEAVGYQGGRFSGIAITCERMLLDKHKTIRAKDVTTIQLERTSSPTSSLLKGT
;
A
#
# COMPACT_ATOMS: atom_id res chain seq x y z
N MET A 1 -21.95 27.68 -0.96
CA MET A 1 -21.41 26.39 -1.43
C MET A 1 -19.92 26.61 -1.64
N SER A 2 -19.05 25.98 -0.84
CA SER A 2 -17.60 26.21 -0.87
C SER A 2 -16.93 25.31 -1.90
N LEU A 3 -15.92 25.89 -2.57
CA LEU A 3 -15.11 25.42 -3.70
C LEU A 3 -14.17 24.23 -3.38
N PHE A 4 -14.69 23.19 -2.74
CA PHE A 4 -14.04 21.88 -2.76
C PHE A 4 -15.13 20.90 -3.17
N GLU A 5 -15.19 20.62 -4.47
CA GLU A 5 -15.80 19.39 -4.93
C GLU A 5 -15.29 18.28 -4.02
N LEU A 6 -16.20 17.63 -3.29
CA LEU A 6 -15.94 16.30 -2.77
C LEU A 6 -15.65 15.45 -4.00
N GLU A 7 -14.38 15.42 -4.44
CA GLU A 7 -13.88 14.38 -5.32
C GLU A 7 -14.28 13.08 -4.65
N LYS A 8 -15.30 12.41 -5.19
CA LYS A 8 -15.72 11.10 -4.71
C LYS A 8 -14.56 10.17 -4.99
N THR A 9 -13.71 9.95 -3.99
CA THR A 9 -12.68 8.93 -4.03
C THR A 9 -13.34 7.62 -4.44
N LEU A 10 -12.91 7.04 -5.56
CA LEU A 10 -13.45 5.75 -5.98
C LEU A 10 -13.17 4.72 -4.89
N SER A 11 -14.15 3.85 -4.60
CA SER A 11 -13.89 2.68 -3.76
C SER A 11 -12.87 1.78 -4.45
N PHE A 12 -12.14 0.99 -3.66
CA PHE A 12 -11.15 0.05 -4.18
C PHE A 12 -11.74 -0.83 -5.28
N ASP A 13 -12.90 -1.46 -5.06
CA ASP A 13 -13.51 -2.34 -6.06
C ASP A 13 -13.85 -1.63 -7.37
N LYS A 14 -14.37 -0.40 -7.30
CA LYS A 14 -14.66 0.40 -8.51
C LYS A 14 -13.38 0.82 -9.22
N TYR A 15 -12.32 1.10 -8.46
CA TYR A 15 -11.01 1.41 -9.03
C TYR A 15 -10.41 0.21 -9.75
N ILE A 16 -10.42 -0.97 -9.13
CA ILE A 16 -9.93 -2.21 -9.77
C ILE A 16 -10.74 -2.53 -11.03
N ALA A 17 -12.07 -2.38 -10.98
CA ALA A 17 -12.95 -2.61 -12.13
C ALA A 17 -12.73 -1.64 -13.31
N SER A 18 -11.99 -0.55 -13.11
CA SER A 18 -11.64 0.39 -14.19
C SER A 18 -10.46 -0.07 -15.06
N PHE A 19 -9.76 -1.14 -14.67
CA PHE A 19 -8.64 -1.71 -15.42
C PHE A 19 -9.06 -2.95 -16.21
N ASP A 20 -8.30 -3.29 -17.25
CA ASP A 20 -8.51 -4.52 -18.00
C ASP A 20 -8.26 -5.77 -17.12
N ALA A 21 -9.11 -6.78 -17.27
CA ALA A 21 -9.10 -7.96 -16.41
C ALA A 21 -7.77 -8.73 -16.47
N GLU A 22 -7.14 -8.80 -17.64
CA GLU A 22 -5.85 -9.47 -17.82
C GLU A 22 -4.74 -8.78 -17.01
N ARG A 23 -4.71 -7.44 -17.02
CA ARG A 23 -3.79 -6.65 -16.19
C ARG A 23 -4.06 -6.83 -14.71
N VAL A 24 -5.33 -6.84 -14.30
CA VAL A 24 -5.70 -7.10 -12.91
C VAL A 24 -5.19 -8.46 -12.46
N GLU A 25 -5.41 -9.50 -13.26
CA GLU A 25 -4.95 -10.86 -12.96
C GLU A 25 -3.43 -10.94 -12.86
N LYS A 26 -2.69 -10.35 -13.80
CA LYS A 26 -1.21 -10.33 -13.74
C LYS A 26 -0.68 -9.64 -12.49
N VAL A 27 -1.26 -8.49 -12.12
CA VAL A 27 -0.82 -7.74 -10.94
C VAL A 27 -1.17 -8.51 -9.66
N ARG A 28 -2.39 -9.06 -9.56
CA ARG A 28 -2.78 -9.86 -8.39
C ARG A 28 -1.94 -11.12 -8.26
N GLY A 29 -1.75 -11.88 -9.34
CA GLY A 29 -0.90 -13.06 -9.34
C GLY A 29 0.53 -12.78 -8.92
N PHE A 30 1.11 -11.65 -9.35
CA PHE A 30 2.44 -11.22 -8.86
C PHE A 30 2.45 -10.92 -7.36
N VAL A 31 1.47 -10.16 -6.86
CA VAL A 31 1.39 -9.77 -5.44
C VAL A 31 1.08 -10.98 -4.56
N ASP A 32 0.26 -11.91 -5.03
CA ASP A 32 -0.05 -13.16 -4.34
C ASP A 32 1.18 -14.07 -4.27
N TRP A 33 1.92 -14.24 -5.38
CA TRP A 33 3.21 -14.95 -5.37
C TRP A 33 4.22 -14.30 -4.41
N LEU A 34 4.32 -12.97 -4.41
CA LEU A 34 5.20 -12.23 -3.51
C LEU A 34 4.87 -12.48 -2.03
N SER A 35 3.58 -12.65 -1.70
CA SER A 35 3.13 -12.91 -0.33
C SER A 35 3.51 -14.30 0.21
N GLN A 36 3.86 -15.25 -0.66
CA GLN A 36 4.13 -16.63 -0.28
C GLN A 36 5.55 -16.84 0.24
N TYR A 37 6.47 -15.90 -0.03
CA TYR A 37 7.85 -16.06 0.40
C TYR A 37 7.96 -16.06 1.93
N SER A 38 8.68 -17.05 2.46
CA SER A 38 9.07 -17.14 3.87
C SER A 38 10.50 -17.65 3.96
N GLY A 39 11.21 -17.26 5.02
CA GLY A 39 12.60 -17.63 5.23
C GLY A 39 13.06 -17.34 6.66
N SER A 40 14.18 -17.93 7.05
CA SER A 40 14.77 -17.64 8.36
C SER A 40 15.24 -16.17 8.40
N LEU A 41 14.92 -15.46 9.49
CA LEU A 41 15.25 -14.04 9.70
C LEU A 41 14.68 -13.10 8.62
N VAL A 42 13.62 -13.52 7.95
CA VAL A 42 12.88 -12.72 6.97
C VAL A 42 11.58 -12.25 7.60
N HIS A 43 11.20 -11.01 7.32
CA HIS A 43 9.84 -10.56 7.48
C HIS A 43 9.30 -10.12 6.12
N ASN A 44 8.27 -10.80 5.64
CA ASN A 44 7.57 -10.50 4.39
C ASN A 44 6.37 -9.58 4.65
N PRO A 45 6.42 -8.29 4.27
CA PRO A 45 5.32 -7.35 4.49
C PRO A 45 4.00 -7.77 3.80
N TRP A 46 4.06 -8.58 2.76
CA TRP A 46 2.88 -8.97 2.01
C TRP A 46 2.26 -10.27 2.51
N GLY A 47 2.96 -11.03 3.36
CA GLY A 47 2.52 -12.33 3.89
C GLY A 47 2.33 -12.37 5.41
N GLU A 48 2.97 -11.47 6.16
CA GLU A 48 3.05 -11.56 7.62
C GLU A 48 2.45 -10.34 8.32
N VAL A 49 1.81 -10.57 9.47
CA VAL A 49 1.31 -9.50 10.36
C VAL A 49 2.12 -9.50 11.66
N ASN A 50 2.58 -8.33 12.09
CA ASN A 50 3.20 -8.12 13.38
C ASN A 50 2.24 -7.37 14.33
N PRO A 51 1.63 -8.05 15.32
CA PRO A 51 0.60 -7.46 16.17
C PRO A 51 1.11 -6.35 17.11
N ASP A 52 2.43 -6.29 17.36
CA ASP A 52 3.01 -5.23 18.20
C ASP A 52 3.19 -3.91 17.44
N LEU A 53 3.24 -3.98 16.10
CA LEU A 53 3.52 -2.84 15.23
C LEU A 53 2.32 -2.44 14.36
N GLU A 54 1.36 -3.33 14.18
CA GLU A 54 0.30 -3.19 13.17
C GLU A 54 -1.09 -3.18 13.82
N ILE A 55 -2.07 -2.66 13.07
CA ILE A 55 -3.46 -2.63 13.51
C ILE A 55 -3.98 -4.06 13.63
N VAL A 56 -4.46 -4.42 14.81
CA VAL A 56 -5.15 -5.68 15.10
C VAL A 56 -6.60 -5.35 15.46
N ALA A 57 -7.51 -5.59 14.52
CA ALA A 57 -8.95 -5.38 14.71
C ALA A 57 -9.73 -6.46 13.97
N GLU A 58 -10.94 -6.75 14.43
CA GLU A 58 -11.83 -7.70 13.75
C GLU A 58 -12.12 -7.23 12.32
N GLY A 59 -11.96 -8.14 11.35
CA GLY A 59 -12.15 -7.83 9.93
C GLY A 59 -11.00 -7.03 9.28
N PHE A 60 -9.91 -6.74 10.00
CA PHE A 60 -8.75 -6.03 9.46
C PHE A 60 -7.52 -6.94 9.37
N ASP A 61 -7.01 -7.14 8.15
CA ASP A 61 -5.76 -7.88 7.88
C ASP A 61 -4.73 -6.93 7.26
N ALA A 62 -3.72 -6.54 8.04
CA ALA A 62 -2.64 -5.65 7.63
C ALA A 62 -1.84 -6.19 6.44
N ALA A 63 -1.63 -7.50 6.31
CA ALA A 63 -0.93 -8.08 5.16
C ALA A 63 -1.79 -7.94 3.90
N ARG A 64 -3.08 -8.26 3.98
CA ARG A 64 -4.04 -8.05 2.88
C ARG A 64 -4.11 -6.59 2.44
N VAL A 65 -4.22 -5.66 3.38
CA VAL A 65 -4.28 -4.23 3.06
C VAL A 65 -3.02 -3.75 2.33
N ARG A 66 -1.82 -4.22 2.74
CA ARG A 66 -0.57 -3.92 2.02
C ARG A 66 -0.55 -4.49 0.61
N ARG A 67 -1.11 -5.69 0.40
CA ARG A 67 -1.29 -6.26 -0.94
C ARG A 67 -2.23 -5.39 -1.78
N ASP A 68 -3.37 -4.99 -1.24
CA ASP A 68 -4.34 -4.14 -1.95
C ASP A 68 -3.75 -2.75 -2.28
N ASN A 69 -3.00 -2.14 -1.36
CA ASN A 69 -2.24 -0.92 -1.62
C ASN A 69 -1.24 -1.09 -2.78
N LEU A 70 -0.47 -2.20 -2.78
CA LEU A 70 0.49 -2.47 -3.84
C LEU A 70 -0.19 -2.73 -5.19
N VAL A 71 -1.30 -3.49 -5.22
CA VAL A 71 -2.11 -3.71 -6.43
C VAL A 71 -2.58 -2.38 -7.00
N ALA A 72 -3.17 -1.52 -6.17
CA ALA A 72 -3.64 -0.20 -6.59
C ALA A 72 -2.50 0.69 -7.12
N TYR A 73 -1.31 0.57 -6.55
CA TYR A 73 -0.12 1.28 -7.01
C TYR A 73 0.38 0.76 -8.37
N LEU A 74 0.41 -0.56 -8.59
CA LEU A 74 0.99 -1.17 -9.79
C LEU A 74 0.10 -1.07 -11.04
N LEU A 75 -1.22 -1.18 -10.88
CA LEU A 75 -2.18 -1.21 -12.00
C LEU A 75 -2.07 -0.05 -13.01
N PRO A 76 -2.01 1.23 -12.59
CA PRO A 76 -1.87 2.33 -13.54
C PRO A 76 -0.47 2.39 -14.20
N ARG A 77 0.51 1.66 -13.66
CA ARG A 77 1.92 1.70 -14.08
C ARG A 77 2.29 0.55 -15.02
N LEU A 78 1.68 -0.62 -14.86
CA LEU A 78 1.97 -1.79 -15.70
C LEU A 78 1.70 -1.48 -17.19
N GLY A 79 2.72 -1.66 -18.03
CA GLY A 79 2.69 -1.34 -19.46
C GLY A 79 2.79 0.16 -19.82
N ARG A 80 2.79 1.06 -18.82
CA ARG A 80 2.86 2.52 -19.02
C ARG A 80 4.14 3.16 -18.51
N ALA A 81 4.66 2.68 -17.38
CA ALA A 81 5.90 3.19 -16.80
C ALA A 81 7.09 2.99 -17.75
N LYS A 82 7.91 4.03 -17.94
CA LYS A 82 9.10 4.00 -18.81
C LYS A 82 10.40 3.78 -18.04
N VAL A 83 10.35 3.98 -16.72
CA VAL A 83 11.48 3.84 -15.81
C VAL A 83 11.06 2.93 -14.67
N PHE A 84 11.91 1.96 -14.35
CA PHE A 84 11.76 1.10 -13.19
C PHE A 84 12.95 1.35 -12.26
N VAL A 85 12.67 1.83 -11.05
CA VAL A 85 13.70 2.10 -10.05
C VAL A 85 13.77 0.92 -9.10
N VAL A 86 14.97 0.35 -8.96
CA VAL A 86 15.25 -0.74 -8.03
C VAL A 86 16.01 -0.17 -6.84
N ALA A 87 15.47 -0.39 -5.65
CA ALA A 87 16.14 -0.10 -4.38
C ALA A 87 16.64 -1.41 -3.74
N GLU A 88 17.45 -1.30 -2.70
CA GLU A 88 18.04 -2.44 -1.98
C GLU A 88 16.98 -3.32 -1.28
N ALA A 89 16.29 -2.76 -0.27
CA ALA A 89 15.33 -3.49 0.54
C ALA A 89 14.24 -2.58 1.10
N VAL A 90 13.14 -3.19 1.54
CA VAL A 90 12.04 -2.47 2.18
C VAL A 90 12.46 -2.00 3.56
N GLY A 91 12.46 -0.68 3.78
CA GLY A 91 12.79 -0.09 5.08
C GLY A 91 11.76 -0.42 6.17
N TYR A 92 12.25 -0.57 7.41
CA TYR A 92 11.48 -1.04 8.57
C TYR A 92 10.30 -0.14 8.98
N GLN A 93 10.28 1.14 8.59
CA GLN A 93 9.23 2.13 8.90
C GLN A 93 8.56 2.75 7.67
N GLY A 94 8.90 2.27 6.47
CA GLY A 94 8.38 2.79 5.20
C GLY A 94 7.49 1.77 4.51
N GLY A 95 8.03 1.17 3.45
CA GLY A 95 7.34 0.15 2.64
C GLY A 95 6.86 -1.06 3.45
N ARG A 96 7.42 -1.31 4.63
CA ARG A 96 6.93 -2.35 5.55
C ARG A 96 5.44 -2.18 5.83
N PHE A 97 4.99 -0.96 6.06
CA PHE A 97 3.60 -0.68 6.44
C PHE A 97 2.73 -0.24 5.25
N SER A 98 3.30 0.45 4.27
CA SER A 98 2.54 0.85 3.08
C SER A 98 2.34 -0.29 2.07
N GLY A 99 3.24 -1.27 2.05
CA GLY A 99 3.32 -2.31 1.01
C GLY A 99 3.97 -1.82 -0.30
N ILE A 100 4.40 -0.56 -0.37
CA ILE A 100 4.90 0.09 -1.60
C ILE A 100 6.35 0.55 -1.40
N ALA A 101 7.22 0.23 -2.36
CA ALA A 101 8.62 0.63 -2.34
C ALA A 101 8.80 2.15 -2.21
N ILE A 102 9.77 2.57 -1.39
CA ILE A 102 10.15 3.98 -1.16
C ILE A 102 8.98 4.86 -0.65
N THR A 103 7.86 4.25 -0.26
CA THR A 103 6.63 4.98 0.11
C THR A 103 6.32 4.74 1.58
N CYS A 104 6.26 5.81 2.39
CA CYS A 104 5.82 5.72 3.79
C CYS A 104 4.34 6.07 3.92
N GLU A 105 3.68 5.59 4.98
CA GLU A 105 2.24 5.82 5.16
C GLU A 105 1.87 7.29 5.38
N ARG A 106 2.82 8.15 5.76
CA ARG A 106 2.58 9.60 5.76
C ARG A 106 2.23 10.12 4.38
N MET A 107 2.77 9.51 3.31
CA MET A 107 2.40 9.86 1.94
C MET A 107 0.97 9.40 1.64
N LEU A 108 0.58 8.20 2.11
CA LEU A 108 -0.78 7.68 1.93
C LEU A 108 -1.82 8.51 2.68
N LEU A 109 -1.47 9.01 3.86
CA LEU A 109 -2.38 9.72 4.78
C LEU A 109 -2.32 11.25 4.64
N ASP A 110 -1.64 11.74 3.61
CA ASP A 110 -1.51 13.18 3.34
C ASP A 110 -0.80 13.98 4.47
N LYS A 111 0.04 13.28 5.24
CA LYS A 111 0.85 13.81 6.35
C LYS A 111 2.32 14.05 5.97
N HIS A 112 2.72 13.74 4.73
CA HIS A 112 4.08 13.98 4.25
C HIS A 112 4.26 15.45 3.83
N LYS A 113 5.45 16.02 4.06
CA LYS A 113 5.72 17.46 3.86
C LYS A 113 5.58 17.91 2.40
N THR A 114 5.87 17.01 1.46
CA THR A 114 6.00 17.35 0.03
C THR A 114 5.19 16.45 -0.90
N ILE A 115 4.76 15.27 -0.45
CA ILE A 115 4.12 14.27 -1.30
C ILE A 115 2.71 14.10 -0.78
N ARG A 116 1.72 14.27 -1.64
CA ARG A 116 0.31 14.11 -1.31
C ARG A 116 -0.15 12.70 -1.61
N ALA A 117 -1.23 12.25 -0.98
CA ALA A 117 -1.80 10.92 -1.22
C ALA A 117 -2.11 10.69 -2.72
N LYS A 118 -2.65 11.73 -3.38
CA LYS A 118 -2.96 11.74 -4.81
C LYS A 118 -1.76 11.56 -5.74
N ASP A 119 -0.54 11.87 -5.26
CA ASP A 119 0.70 11.69 -6.04
C ASP A 119 1.12 10.22 -6.07
N VAL A 120 0.66 9.41 -5.09
CA VAL A 120 0.91 7.97 -5.03
C VAL A 120 -0.11 7.21 -5.87
N THR A 121 -1.40 7.51 -5.67
CA THR A 121 -2.54 6.89 -6.37
C THR A 121 -3.77 7.79 -6.34
N THR A 122 -4.74 7.54 -7.23
CA THR A 122 -5.98 8.31 -7.34
C THR A 122 -7.05 7.91 -6.32
N ILE A 123 -6.84 6.82 -5.57
CA ILE A 123 -7.73 6.39 -4.48
C ILE A 123 -7.03 6.54 -3.13
N GLN A 124 -7.81 6.64 -2.06
CA GLN A 124 -7.26 6.62 -0.72
C GLN A 124 -6.74 5.22 -0.40
N LEU A 125 -5.46 5.10 -0.09
CA LEU A 125 -4.86 3.87 0.43
C LEU A 125 -4.90 3.84 1.94
N GLU A 126 -4.77 2.64 2.49
CA GLU A 126 -5.00 2.41 3.91
C GLU A 126 -3.68 2.25 4.68
N ARG A 127 -3.72 2.74 5.93
CA ARG A 127 -2.66 2.51 6.92
C ARG A 127 -2.80 1.10 7.48
N THR A 128 -1.66 0.47 7.77
CA THR A 128 -1.55 -0.77 8.52
C THR A 128 -0.75 -0.63 9.81
N SER A 129 0.10 0.39 9.96
CA SER A 129 0.80 0.61 11.24
C SER A 129 -0.16 0.98 12.37
N SER A 130 0.10 0.46 13.56
CA SER A 130 -0.68 0.79 14.74
C SER A 130 -0.42 2.25 15.15
N PRO A 131 -1.45 3.12 15.21
CA PRO A 131 -1.29 4.51 15.65
C PRO A 131 -0.97 4.63 17.14
N THR A 132 -1.18 3.58 17.92
CA THR A 132 -1.03 3.56 19.38
C THR A 132 0.15 2.71 19.86
N SER A 133 0.88 2.05 18.96
CA SER A 133 2.06 1.27 19.34
C SER A 133 3.15 2.17 19.89
N SER A 134 3.63 1.85 21.10
CA SER A 134 4.76 2.53 21.74
C SER A 134 6.12 2.24 21.07
N LEU A 135 6.17 1.20 20.22
CA LEU A 135 7.36 0.80 19.49
C LEU A 135 7.55 1.61 18.19
N LEU A 136 6.53 2.37 17.78
CA LEU A 136 6.57 3.19 16.59
C LEU A 136 6.77 4.66 16.94
N LYS A 137 7.52 5.36 16.10
CA LYS A 137 7.57 6.81 16.15
C LYS A 137 6.22 7.35 15.66
N GLY A 138 5.64 8.30 16.40
CA GLY A 138 4.39 8.96 16.03
C GLY A 138 4.40 9.46 14.58
N THR A 139 3.26 9.30 13.90
CA THR A 139 3.08 9.60 12.47
C THR A 139 2.08 10.70 12.19
#